data_AF-A0A140E3W8-F1
#
_entry.id   AF-A0A140E3W8-F1
#
_cell.length_a   1.000
_cell.length_b   1.000
_cell.length_c   1.000
_cell.angle_alpha   90.00
_cell.angle_beta   90.00
_cell.angle_gamma   90.00
#
_symmetry.space_group_name_H-M   'P 1'
#
loop_
_entity.id
_entity.type
_entity.pdbx_description
1 polymer ?
#
loop_
_entity_poly.entity_id
_entity_poly.type
_entity_poly.pdbx_seq_one_letter_code
_entity_poly.pdbx_strand_id
1 'polypeptide(L)'
;MLMRELKGVFNPKVSIVIPVFNGSDFLSQAIESALAQTYCNFEVLVVNDGSDDSEETEHIALSYGDSIRYYRKANGGVASALNLAIENMSGEYFSWLSHDDLYVSNKVERQIEVLSSMPPEYLHRTIIYSDYSVFTNNPDKSIPMMMNGVAPEEFRYWLTIKNVLHGCTLLIPKAAFQEIGKFNETLRTTQDYDLWFRMAKKYLFVHMPECLVKARCHPEQGSIKMSRVAKGECNTLLSDFVADLTPDELLHASRQKTAVAYAQIAASMWYRGFSRAGCSATLLSFKHFPHSSFSANTSAFKIITKSLAMYYMIKPFRKFIPPHLRLLIRKWLEYKKTQSLTSPEFLRNMELKEKFSKIYEENIFRGRASRSGEGADLEQTRIIRQEIPKLIRKFGIKTFLDAPCGDWYWMKEVELSVGQYIGVDIVEDIIAKNQYTFGTSQISFQCLNLTEDELPKSDLIFSRDCLVHLSFSDALKILANFKRSGAKYLLTTTFTDRAENEDLGDGFWRPLNKQRPPFNFPEPICLINEGCTECDNLYVDKSLGLWLLQDINLP
;
A
#
# COMPACT_ATOMS: atom_id res chain seq x y z
N MET A 1 25.35 14.12 -40.90
CA MET A 1 24.72 12.93 -40.26
C MET A 1 23.45 13.41 -39.58
N LEU A 2 22.40 13.70 -40.34
CA LEU A 2 21.56 12.76 -41.08
C LEU A 2 20.86 11.79 -40.13
N MET A 3 19.55 11.99 -39.98
CA MET A 3 18.55 10.99 -39.58
C MET A 3 18.82 10.22 -38.28
N ARG A 4 18.54 10.85 -37.13
CA ARG A 4 17.82 10.10 -36.10
C ARG A 4 16.39 9.98 -36.60
N GLU A 5 16.08 8.81 -37.14
CA GLU A 5 14.73 8.40 -37.52
C GLU A 5 13.73 8.89 -36.48
N LEU A 6 12.70 9.61 -36.94
CA LEU A 6 11.46 9.83 -36.21
C LEU A 6 10.84 8.45 -35.94
N LYS A 7 11.26 7.77 -34.87
CA LYS A 7 10.43 6.74 -34.24
C LYS A 7 9.13 7.45 -33.87
N GLY A 8 8.03 7.08 -34.52
CA GLY A 8 6.71 7.67 -34.26
C GLY A 8 6.43 7.66 -32.75
N VAL A 9 5.92 8.79 -32.23
CA VAL A 9 5.51 8.89 -30.83
C VAL A 9 4.46 7.81 -30.58
N PHE A 10 4.71 6.92 -29.62
CA PHE A 10 3.74 5.90 -29.21
C PHE A 10 2.49 6.60 -28.64
N ASN A 11 1.43 6.64 -29.44
CA ASN A 11 0.21 7.38 -29.14
C ASN A 11 -1.04 6.54 -29.49
N PRO A 12 -1.21 5.35 -28.87
CA PRO A 12 -2.27 4.43 -29.24
C PRO A 12 -3.64 4.94 -28.78
N LYS A 13 -4.69 4.65 -29.55
CA LYS A 13 -6.04 5.06 -29.12
C LYS A 13 -6.50 4.21 -27.93
N VAL A 14 -7.03 4.84 -26.87
CA VAL A 14 -7.57 4.14 -25.69
C VAL A 14 -9.10 4.17 -25.68
N SER A 15 -9.75 3.03 -25.53
CA SER A 15 -11.20 2.97 -25.34
C SER A 15 -11.52 2.82 -23.86
N ILE A 16 -12.06 3.88 -23.27
CA ILE A 16 -12.58 3.88 -21.90
C ILE A 16 -14.02 3.33 -21.96
N VAL A 17 -14.26 2.23 -21.26
CA VAL A 17 -15.53 1.49 -21.31
C VAL A 17 -16.25 1.58 -19.98
N ILE A 18 -17.49 2.09 -20.01
CA ILE A 18 -18.35 2.27 -18.86
C ILE A 18 -19.58 1.35 -18.96
N PRO A 19 -19.57 0.15 -18.34
CA PRO A 19 -20.77 -0.66 -18.21
C PRO A 19 -21.67 -0.08 -17.11
N VAL A 20 -22.95 0.10 -17.41
CA VAL A 20 -23.95 0.64 -16.46
C VAL A 20 -25.18 -0.26 -16.37
N PHE A 21 -25.62 -0.50 -15.13
CA PHE A 21 -26.89 -1.17 -14.81
C PHE A 21 -27.44 -0.56 -13.52
N ASN A 22 -28.60 0.11 -13.59
CA ASN A 22 -29.23 0.83 -12.46
C ASN A 22 -28.29 1.86 -11.83
N GLY A 23 -27.68 2.71 -12.66
CA GLY A 23 -26.54 3.56 -12.28
C GLY A 23 -26.76 5.05 -12.44
N SER A 24 -28.01 5.50 -12.59
CA SER A 24 -28.37 6.92 -12.79
C SER A 24 -27.74 7.85 -11.75
N ASP A 25 -27.64 7.42 -10.48
CA ASP A 25 -27.07 8.20 -9.38
C ASP A 25 -25.60 8.65 -9.59
N PHE A 26 -24.82 7.88 -10.37
CA PHE A 26 -23.36 8.07 -10.46
C PHE A 26 -22.83 8.21 -11.88
N LEU A 27 -23.61 7.82 -12.89
CA LEU A 27 -23.16 7.74 -14.28
C LEU A 27 -22.57 9.06 -14.81
N SER A 28 -23.19 10.21 -14.49
CA SER A 28 -22.70 11.54 -14.88
C SER A 28 -21.25 11.77 -14.42
N GLN A 29 -20.95 11.45 -13.16
CA GLN A 29 -19.62 11.65 -12.58
C GLN A 29 -18.58 10.70 -13.22
N ALA A 30 -18.97 9.46 -13.51
CA ALA A 30 -18.10 8.51 -14.21
C ALA A 30 -17.75 9.01 -15.62
N ILE A 31 -18.76 9.42 -16.41
CA ILE A 31 -18.56 9.98 -17.76
C ILE A 31 -17.69 11.24 -17.71
N GLU A 32 -17.98 12.17 -16.81
CA GLU A 32 -17.18 13.39 -16.63
C GLU A 32 -15.72 13.07 -16.31
N SER A 33 -15.45 12.10 -15.43
CA SER A 33 -14.07 11.70 -15.09
C SER A 33 -13.32 11.04 -16.26
N ALA A 34 -14.04 10.34 -17.15
CA ALA A 34 -13.49 9.76 -18.36
C ALA A 34 -13.21 10.82 -19.44
N LEU A 35 -14.10 11.82 -19.59
CA LEU A 35 -13.92 12.92 -20.53
C LEU A 35 -12.86 13.92 -20.08
N ALA A 36 -12.62 14.04 -18.77
CA ALA A 36 -11.60 14.91 -18.19
C ALA A 36 -10.17 14.34 -18.28
N GLN A 37 -9.93 13.28 -19.06
CA GLN A 37 -8.59 12.72 -19.20
C GLN A 37 -7.64 13.69 -19.92
N THR A 38 -6.40 13.81 -19.43
CA THR A 38 -5.35 14.64 -20.05
C THR A 38 -4.78 14.02 -21.33
N TYR A 39 -4.83 12.69 -21.44
CA TYR A 39 -4.48 11.98 -22.67
C TYR A 39 -5.54 12.24 -23.74
N CYS A 40 -5.16 12.74 -24.92
CA CYS A 40 -6.13 13.19 -25.93
C CYS A 40 -6.64 12.09 -26.89
N ASN A 41 -5.91 10.99 -27.08
CA ASN A 41 -6.27 9.97 -28.07
C ASN A 41 -7.12 8.86 -27.44
N PHE A 42 -8.36 9.19 -27.07
CA PHE A 42 -9.28 8.21 -26.49
C PHE A 42 -10.68 8.29 -27.10
N GLU A 43 -11.50 7.32 -26.74
CA GLU A 43 -12.95 7.34 -26.90
C GLU A 43 -13.60 6.81 -25.63
N VAL A 44 -14.84 7.22 -25.36
CA VAL A 44 -15.64 6.72 -24.24
C VAL A 44 -16.83 5.94 -24.80
N LEU A 45 -16.97 4.68 -24.37
CA LEU A 45 -18.13 3.84 -24.69
C LEU A 45 -18.93 3.62 -23.43
N VAL A 46 -20.21 3.97 -23.44
CA VAL A 46 -21.15 3.66 -22.35
C VAL A 46 -22.07 2.54 -22.81
N VAL A 47 -22.12 1.45 -22.05
CA VAL A 47 -22.98 0.30 -22.36
C VAL A 47 -24.00 0.10 -21.25
N ASN A 48 -25.25 0.45 -21.54
CA ASN A 48 -26.38 0.18 -20.67
C ASN A 48 -26.82 -1.28 -20.81
N ASP A 49 -26.58 -2.07 -19.75
CA ASP A 49 -26.90 -3.48 -19.65
C ASP A 49 -28.35 -3.71 -19.19
N GLY A 50 -29.29 -3.00 -19.81
CA GLY A 50 -30.72 -3.19 -19.60
C GLY A 50 -31.20 -2.74 -18.22
N SER A 51 -30.81 -1.53 -17.80
CA SER A 51 -31.22 -0.94 -16.51
C SER A 51 -32.74 -0.86 -16.34
N ASP A 52 -33.24 -1.07 -15.13
CA ASP A 52 -34.63 -0.83 -14.75
C ASP A 52 -34.94 0.69 -14.73
N ASP A 53 -33.95 1.51 -14.36
CA ASP A 53 -33.99 2.99 -14.45
C ASP A 53 -33.62 3.51 -15.85
N SER A 54 -33.89 2.70 -16.90
CA SER A 54 -33.41 2.93 -18.26
C SER A 54 -33.66 4.35 -18.76
N GLU A 55 -34.82 4.94 -18.50
CA GLU A 55 -35.15 6.29 -18.99
C GLU A 55 -34.19 7.35 -18.44
N GLU A 56 -33.84 7.30 -17.15
CA GLU A 56 -32.95 8.26 -16.53
C GLU A 56 -31.48 7.98 -16.87
N THR A 57 -31.07 6.72 -16.82
CA THR A 57 -29.71 6.29 -17.24
C THR A 57 -29.44 6.64 -18.72
N GLU A 58 -30.41 6.41 -19.61
CA GLU A 58 -30.32 6.74 -21.03
C GLU A 58 -30.35 8.25 -21.25
N HIS A 59 -31.22 9.00 -20.56
CA HIS A 59 -31.25 10.45 -20.62
C HIS A 59 -29.90 11.08 -20.21
N ILE A 60 -29.29 10.63 -19.10
CA ILE A 60 -27.97 11.08 -18.66
C ILE A 60 -26.92 10.78 -19.74
N ALA A 61 -26.84 9.55 -20.23
CA ALA A 61 -25.83 9.19 -21.23
C ALA A 61 -25.99 10.01 -22.53
N LEU A 62 -27.21 10.10 -23.06
CA LEU A 62 -27.49 10.81 -24.31
C LEU A 62 -27.25 12.33 -24.20
N SER A 63 -27.28 12.90 -22.99
CA SER A 63 -26.98 14.33 -22.78
C SER A 63 -25.53 14.72 -23.15
N TYR A 64 -24.61 13.76 -23.21
CA TYR A 64 -23.21 13.99 -23.61
C TYR A 64 -22.99 13.99 -25.13
N GLY A 65 -24.03 13.66 -25.92
CA GLY A 65 -23.99 13.68 -27.39
C GLY A 65 -22.81 12.88 -27.97
N ASP A 66 -22.12 13.48 -28.93
CA ASP A 66 -20.99 12.85 -29.65
C ASP A 66 -19.72 12.68 -28.81
N SER A 67 -19.69 13.19 -27.56
CA SER A 67 -18.55 13.00 -26.65
C SER A 67 -18.41 11.54 -26.19
N ILE A 68 -19.49 10.77 -26.27
CA ILE A 68 -19.51 9.34 -25.93
C ILE A 68 -20.15 8.52 -27.06
N ARG A 69 -19.88 7.21 -27.06
CA ARG A 69 -20.61 6.23 -27.88
C ARG A 69 -21.50 5.41 -26.96
N TYR A 70 -22.81 5.59 -27.07
CA TYR A 70 -23.78 4.89 -26.23
C TYR A 70 -24.30 3.62 -26.90
N TYR A 71 -24.40 2.54 -26.13
CA TYR A 71 -25.02 1.29 -26.54
C TYR A 71 -26.02 0.83 -25.47
N ARG A 72 -27.12 0.25 -25.90
CA ARG A 72 -28.11 -0.37 -25.04
C ARG A 72 -28.35 -1.81 -25.46
N LYS A 73 -28.43 -2.70 -24.47
CA LYS A 73 -28.74 -4.13 -24.66
C LYS A 73 -29.67 -4.63 -23.56
N ALA A 74 -30.24 -5.82 -23.74
CA ALA A 74 -30.91 -6.53 -22.65
C ALA A 74 -29.89 -6.97 -21.59
N ASN A 75 -30.27 -7.01 -20.32
CA ASN A 75 -29.39 -7.37 -19.20
C ASN A 75 -28.76 -8.76 -19.40
N GLY A 76 -27.43 -8.79 -19.46
CA GLY A 76 -26.63 -10.02 -19.50
C GLY A 76 -25.60 -10.10 -18.38
N GLY A 77 -25.53 -9.10 -17.50
CA GLY A 77 -24.47 -8.89 -16.52
C GLY A 77 -23.30 -8.09 -17.10
N VAL A 78 -22.47 -7.57 -16.19
CA VAL A 78 -21.32 -6.71 -16.51
C VAL A 78 -20.37 -7.33 -17.55
N ALA A 79 -20.13 -8.64 -17.50
CA ALA A 79 -19.32 -9.35 -18.49
C ALA A 79 -19.87 -9.17 -19.92
N SER A 80 -21.19 -9.29 -20.08
CA SER A 80 -21.88 -9.15 -21.37
C SER A 80 -21.81 -7.72 -21.90
N ALA A 81 -21.94 -6.72 -21.02
CA ALA A 81 -21.78 -5.31 -21.36
C ALA A 81 -20.35 -4.97 -21.78
N LEU A 82 -19.35 -5.47 -21.04
CA LEU A 82 -17.94 -5.30 -21.37
C LEU A 82 -17.58 -6.00 -22.70
N ASN A 83 -18.13 -7.18 -22.96
CA ASN A 83 -17.92 -7.89 -24.22
C ASN A 83 -18.49 -7.12 -25.42
N LEU A 84 -19.69 -6.55 -25.29
CA LEU A 84 -20.26 -5.69 -26.33
C LEU A 84 -19.36 -4.47 -26.59
N ALA A 85 -18.80 -3.85 -25.55
CA ALA A 85 -17.87 -2.76 -25.72
C ALA A 85 -16.57 -3.19 -26.42
N ILE A 86 -15.99 -4.35 -26.05
CA ILE A 86 -14.79 -4.91 -26.69
C ILE A 86 -15.02 -5.16 -28.19
N GLU A 87 -16.25 -5.51 -28.60
CA GLU A 87 -16.61 -5.69 -30.01
C GLU A 87 -16.68 -4.37 -30.77
N ASN A 88 -17.10 -3.30 -30.11
CA ASN A 88 -17.37 -2.00 -30.73
C ASN A 88 -16.23 -0.98 -30.54
N MET A 89 -15.24 -1.28 -29.70
CA MET A 89 -14.11 -0.40 -29.43
C MET A 89 -13.20 -0.25 -30.66
N SER A 90 -12.79 0.98 -30.95
CA SER A 90 -11.82 1.32 -31.99
C SER A 90 -10.39 1.48 -31.46
N GLY A 91 -10.23 1.64 -30.15
CA GLY A 91 -8.94 1.76 -29.48
C GLY A 91 -8.08 0.50 -29.56
N GLU A 92 -6.78 0.70 -29.47
CA GLU A 92 -5.76 -0.34 -29.35
C GLU A 92 -5.60 -0.83 -27.92
N TYR A 93 -6.03 -0.03 -26.93
CA TYR A 93 -6.08 -0.41 -25.52
C TYR A 93 -7.49 -0.22 -24.95
N PHE A 94 -7.85 -1.12 -24.05
CA PHE A 94 -9.09 -1.13 -23.28
C PHE A 94 -8.82 -0.66 -21.85
N SER A 95 -9.68 0.22 -21.35
CA SER A 95 -9.66 0.69 -19.97
C SER A 95 -11.08 0.65 -19.42
N TRP A 96 -11.33 -0.16 -18.39
CA TRP A 96 -12.67 -0.27 -17.78
C TRP A 96 -12.87 0.83 -16.72
N LEU A 97 -14.00 1.52 -16.72
CA LEU A 97 -14.46 2.38 -15.64
C LEU A 97 -15.88 1.96 -15.21
N SER A 98 -16.07 1.44 -14.00
CA SER A 98 -17.41 1.18 -13.47
C SER A 98 -18.20 2.48 -13.33
N HIS A 99 -19.51 2.44 -13.60
CA HIS A 99 -20.37 3.63 -13.59
C HIS A 99 -20.47 4.35 -12.22
N ASP A 100 -20.06 3.70 -11.14
CA ASP A 100 -20.03 4.21 -9.77
C ASP A 100 -18.65 4.74 -9.34
N ASP A 101 -17.59 4.50 -10.12
CA ASP A 101 -16.20 4.87 -9.83
C ASP A 101 -15.77 6.16 -10.57
N LEU A 102 -14.58 6.68 -10.24
CA LEU A 102 -13.98 7.84 -10.91
C LEU A 102 -12.53 7.56 -11.32
N TYR A 103 -12.14 8.08 -12.48
CA TYR A 103 -10.72 8.22 -12.83
C TYR A 103 -10.11 9.50 -12.26
N VAL A 104 -8.82 9.44 -11.94
CA VAL A 104 -7.99 10.63 -11.83
C VAL A 104 -7.70 11.14 -13.25
N SER A 105 -7.66 12.46 -13.45
CA SER A 105 -7.59 13.09 -14.79
C SER A 105 -6.39 12.68 -15.63
N ASN A 106 -5.28 12.28 -15.02
CA ASN A 106 -4.09 11.84 -15.76
C ASN A 106 -3.94 10.30 -15.83
N LYS A 107 -4.97 9.51 -15.47
CA LYS A 107 -4.84 8.04 -15.40
C LYS A 107 -4.30 7.44 -16.70
N VAL A 108 -4.97 7.74 -17.81
CA VAL A 108 -4.62 7.13 -19.10
C VAL A 108 -3.24 7.60 -19.56
N GLU A 109 -2.94 8.89 -19.40
CA GLU A 109 -1.64 9.48 -19.75
C GLU A 109 -0.51 8.77 -18.99
N ARG A 110 -0.61 8.64 -17.67
CA ARG A 110 0.40 7.97 -16.83
C ARG A 110 0.61 6.52 -17.24
N GLN A 111 -0.45 5.77 -17.53
CA GLN A 111 -0.34 4.38 -17.96
C GLN A 111 0.33 4.24 -19.34
N ILE A 112 0.02 5.16 -20.27
CA ILE A 112 0.66 5.22 -21.59
C ILE A 112 2.12 5.64 -21.49
N GLU A 113 2.48 6.57 -20.61
CA GLU A 113 3.88 6.97 -20.35
C GLU A 113 4.70 5.78 -19.85
N VAL A 114 4.17 5.02 -18.89
CA VAL A 114 4.84 3.81 -18.39
C VAL A 114 5.02 2.79 -19.51
N LEU A 115 3.99 2.52 -20.31
CA LEU A 115 4.14 1.64 -21.49
C LEU A 115 5.20 2.17 -22.45
N SER A 116 5.14 3.45 -22.81
CA SER A 116 6.07 4.09 -23.75
C SER A 116 7.54 4.01 -23.33
N SER A 117 7.80 3.91 -22.03
CA SER A 117 9.14 3.76 -21.46
C SER A 117 9.70 2.33 -21.57
N MET A 118 8.84 1.34 -21.88
CA MET A 118 9.24 -0.05 -22.02
C MET A 118 9.88 -0.33 -23.39
N PRO A 119 10.72 -1.37 -23.50
CA PRO A 119 11.21 -1.83 -24.79
C PRO A 119 10.06 -2.14 -25.77
N PRO A 120 10.17 -1.78 -27.07
CA PRO A 120 9.08 -1.89 -28.05
C PRO A 120 8.40 -3.27 -28.13
N GLU A 121 9.17 -4.35 -27.95
CA GLU A 121 8.68 -5.72 -27.96
C GLU A 121 7.68 -6.04 -26.84
N TYR A 122 7.66 -5.26 -25.75
CA TYR A 122 6.74 -5.43 -24.62
C TYR A 122 5.47 -4.57 -24.71
N LEU A 123 5.43 -3.54 -25.54
CA LEU A 123 4.31 -2.58 -25.60
C LEU A 123 2.95 -3.26 -25.75
N HIS A 124 2.85 -4.20 -26.70
CA HIS A 124 1.62 -4.95 -26.98
C HIS A 124 1.51 -6.27 -26.21
N ARG A 125 2.41 -6.50 -25.25
CA ARG A 125 2.47 -7.70 -24.38
C ARG A 125 2.32 -7.36 -22.90
N THR A 126 2.21 -6.08 -22.56
CA THR A 126 2.06 -5.62 -21.19
C THR A 126 0.64 -5.15 -20.89
N ILE A 127 0.14 -5.53 -19.72
CA ILE A 127 -1.06 -5.02 -19.07
C ILE A 127 -0.59 -4.21 -17.86
N ILE A 128 -0.91 -2.92 -17.84
CA ILE A 128 -0.61 -2.06 -16.68
C ILE A 128 -1.76 -2.15 -15.70
N TYR A 129 -1.46 -2.22 -14.40
CA TYR A 129 -2.44 -2.02 -13.34
C TYR A 129 -1.88 -1.05 -12.29
N SER A 130 -2.73 -0.15 -11.81
CA SER A 130 -2.36 0.87 -10.83
C SER A 130 -2.88 0.55 -9.44
N ASP A 131 -2.39 1.25 -8.41
CA ASP A 131 -3.12 1.36 -7.15
C ASP A 131 -4.43 2.14 -7.35
N TYR A 132 -5.30 2.11 -6.34
CA TYR A 132 -6.56 2.84 -6.33
C TYR A 132 -6.84 3.39 -4.94
N SER A 133 -7.87 4.21 -4.80
CA SER A 133 -8.36 4.69 -3.51
C SER A 133 -9.84 4.41 -3.37
N VAL A 134 -10.37 4.37 -2.15
CA VAL A 134 -11.79 4.06 -1.87
C VAL A 134 -12.45 5.22 -1.17
N PHE A 135 -13.66 5.59 -1.58
CA PHE A 135 -14.45 6.64 -0.93
C PHE A 135 -15.92 6.25 -0.82
N THR A 136 -16.66 6.89 0.08
CA THR A 136 -18.11 6.70 0.20
C THR A 136 -18.87 7.86 -0.44
N ASN A 137 -18.77 9.04 0.17
CA ASN A 137 -19.55 10.22 -0.24
C ASN A 137 -18.70 11.26 -0.96
N ASN A 138 -17.51 11.57 -0.44
CA ASN A 138 -16.64 12.62 -0.97
C ASN A 138 -15.36 12.01 -1.59
N PRO A 139 -15.15 12.13 -2.92
CA PRO A 139 -13.96 11.59 -3.58
C PRO A 139 -12.64 12.29 -3.19
N ASP A 140 -12.67 13.47 -2.59
CA ASP A 140 -11.47 14.15 -2.08
C ASP A 140 -11.00 13.59 -0.74
N LYS A 141 -11.84 12.76 -0.10
CA LYS A 141 -11.52 12.04 1.14
C LYS A 141 -11.31 10.55 0.88
N SER A 142 -10.92 10.19 -0.35
CA SER A 142 -10.64 8.81 -0.72
C SER A 142 -9.43 8.25 0.04
N ILE A 143 -9.54 7.03 0.55
CA ILE A 143 -8.48 6.33 1.29
C ILE A 143 -7.67 5.46 0.31
N PRO A 144 -6.34 5.62 0.20
CA PRO A 144 -5.53 4.85 -0.74
C PRO A 144 -5.51 3.36 -0.38
N MET A 145 -5.59 2.51 -1.41
CA MET A 145 -5.44 1.06 -1.37
C MET A 145 -4.17 0.68 -2.12
N MET A 146 -3.04 0.70 -1.40
CA MET A 146 -1.74 0.41 -1.97
C MET A 146 -1.52 -1.10 -2.09
N MET A 147 -1.28 -1.59 -3.30
CA MET A 147 -0.89 -2.96 -3.53
C MET A 147 0.62 -3.12 -3.34
N ASN A 148 1.03 -4.32 -2.94
CA ASN A 148 2.43 -4.72 -3.03
C ASN A 148 2.60 -5.33 -4.42
N GLY A 149 3.18 -4.56 -5.34
CA GLY A 149 3.51 -5.03 -6.68
C GLY A 149 4.32 -6.31 -6.65
N VAL A 150 4.10 -7.16 -7.64
CA VAL A 150 4.82 -8.41 -7.84
C VAL A 150 5.41 -8.46 -9.23
N ALA A 151 6.47 -9.24 -9.42
CA ALA A 151 7.00 -9.48 -10.75
C ALA A 151 5.96 -10.19 -11.63
N PRO A 152 5.96 -10.00 -12.97
CA PRO A 152 4.98 -10.63 -13.85
C PRO A 152 4.87 -12.15 -13.68
N GLU A 153 5.99 -12.84 -13.43
CA GLU A 153 6.06 -14.30 -13.24
C GLU A 153 5.40 -14.75 -11.93
N GLU A 154 5.25 -13.84 -10.97
CA GLU A 154 4.64 -14.09 -9.66
C GLU A 154 3.15 -13.72 -9.63
N PHE A 155 2.65 -13.05 -10.69
CA PHE A 155 1.32 -12.45 -10.72
C PHE A 155 0.20 -13.48 -10.56
N ARG A 156 0.24 -14.61 -11.26
CA ARG A 156 -0.81 -15.65 -11.16
C ARG A 156 -0.90 -16.25 -9.76
N TYR A 157 0.24 -16.47 -9.11
CA TYR A 157 0.28 -16.90 -7.72
C TYR A 157 -0.32 -15.81 -6.81
N TRP A 158 0.14 -14.57 -6.95
CA TRP A 158 -0.36 -13.43 -6.18
C TRP A 158 -1.87 -13.24 -6.32
N LEU A 159 -2.40 -13.28 -7.55
CA LEU A 159 -3.84 -13.18 -7.84
C LEU A 159 -4.65 -14.32 -7.21
N THR A 160 -4.05 -15.51 -7.05
CA THR A 160 -4.68 -16.63 -6.36
C THR A 160 -4.75 -16.38 -4.85
N ILE A 161 -3.65 -15.92 -4.24
CA ILE A 161 -3.58 -15.77 -2.77
C ILE A 161 -4.10 -14.42 -2.26
N LYS A 162 -4.28 -13.42 -3.13
CA LYS A 162 -4.80 -12.07 -2.85
C LYS A 162 -5.98 -11.74 -3.76
N ASN A 163 -7.08 -11.22 -3.20
CA ASN A 163 -8.18 -10.64 -3.98
C ASN A 163 -8.28 -9.14 -3.70
N VAL A 164 -7.33 -8.37 -4.21
CA VAL A 164 -7.25 -6.92 -3.98
C VAL A 164 -7.20 -6.09 -5.26
N LEU A 165 -7.01 -6.73 -6.43
CA LEU A 165 -6.96 -6.07 -7.71
C LEU A 165 -8.36 -5.60 -8.13
N HIS A 166 -8.43 -4.36 -8.60
CA HIS A 166 -9.67 -3.70 -9.01
C HIS A 166 -9.69 -3.50 -10.53
N GLY A 167 -10.77 -3.91 -11.20
CA GLY A 167 -10.83 -3.93 -12.67
C GLY A 167 -10.58 -2.59 -13.34
N CYS A 168 -11.05 -1.51 -12.71
CA CYS A 168 -10.86 -0.16 -13.24
C CYS A 168 -9.40 0.31 -13.32
N THR A 169 -8.48 -0.38 -12.63
CA THR A 169 -7.05 0.00 -12.60
C THR A 169 -6.30 -0.45 -13.84
N LEU A 170 -6.85 -1.36 -14.64
CA LEU A 170 -6.12 -2.01 -15.73
C LEU A 170 -6.16 -1.19 -17.03
N LEU A 171 -5.06 -1.23 -17.77
CA LEU A 171 -4.96 -0.86 -19.19
C LEU A 171 -4.52 -2.09 -19.98
N ILE A 172 -5.40 -2.60 -20.84
CA ILE A 172 -5.26 -3.91 -21.47
C ILE A 172 -5.13 -3.74 -22.99
N PRO A 173 -4.10 -4.31 -23.66
CA PRO A 173 -4.01 -4.23 -25.11
C PRO A 173 -5.15 -5.04 -25.75
N LYS A 174 -5.79 -4.49 -26.79
CA LYS A 174 -6.89 -5.13 -27.52
C LYS A 174 -6.53 -6.52 -28.05
N ALA A 175 -5.25 -6.71 -28.43
CA ALA A 175 -4.70 -7.99 -28.84
C ALA A 175 -4.90 -9.11 -27.80
N ALA A 176 -4.91 -8.79 -26.50
CA ALA A 176 -5.13 -9.79 -25.45
C ALA A 176 -6.52 -10.43 -25.54
N PHE A 177 -7.56 -9.67 -25.87
CA PHE A 177 -8.91 -10.23 -26.05
C PHE A 177 -9.02 -11.09 -27.31
N GLN A 178 -8.25 -10.77 -28.36
CA GLN A 178 -8.20 -11.55 -29.60
C GLN A 178 -7.46 -12.88 -29.39
N GLU A 179 -6.36 -12.87 -28.63
CA GLU A 179 -5.54 -14.06 -28.41
C GLU A 179 -6.07 -14.97 -27.30
N ILE A 180 -6.56 -14.39 -26.19
CA ILE A 180 -6.94 -15.12 -24.97
C ILE A 180 -8.45 -15.33 -24.86
N GLY A 181 -9.24 -14.52 -25.57
CA GLY A 181 -10.70 -14.46 -25.45
C GLY A 181 -11.19 -13.36 -24.50
N LYS A 182 -12.50 -13.17 -24.48
CA LYS A 182 -13.18 -12.10 -23.72
C LYS A 182 -13.60 -12.54 -22.31
N PHE A 183 -14.45 -11.74 -21.65
CA PHE A 183 -15.02 -12.09 -20.34
C PHE A 183 -15.97 -13.29 -20.48
N ASN A 184 -15.92 -14.22 -19.52
CA ASN A 184 -16.86 -15.31 -19.46
C ASN A 184 -18.21 -14.84 -18.88
N GLU A 185 -19.23 -14.74 -19.72
CA GLU A 185 -20.57 -14.24 -19.34
C GLU A 185 -21.32 -15.17 -18.38
N THR A 186 -20.88 -16.42 -18.21
CA THR A 186 -21.48 -17.33 -17.22
C THR A 186 -21.06 -17.00 -15.78
N LEU A 187 -20.01 -16.20 -15.59
CA LEU A 187 -19.54 -15.75 -14.27
C LEU A 187 -20.17 -14.40 -13.96
N ARG A 188 -20.93 -14.31 -12.86
CA ARG A 188 -21.66 -13.08 -12.52
C ARG A 188 -20.84 -12.10 -11.71
N THR A 189 -19.85 -12.58 -10.96
CA THR A 189 -19.10 -11.77 -9.99
C THR A 189 -17.59 -11.95 -10.02
N THR A 190 -17.08 -12.95 -10.74
CA THR A 190 -15.64 -13.26 -10.82
C THR A 190 -15.11 -13.34 -12.25
N GLN A 191 -15.86 -12.79 -13.21
CA GLN A 191 -15.52 -12.75 -14.64
C GLN A 191 -14.18 -12.07 -14.92
N ASP A 192 -13.79 -11.13 -14.06
CA ASP A 192 -12.61 -10.30 -14.18
C ASP A 192 -11.35 -11.06 -13.75
N TYR A 193 -11.37 -11.66 -12.55
CA TYR A 193 -10.28 -12.52 -12.06
C TYR A 193 -10.02 -13.69 -13.00
N ASP A 194 -11.07 -14.33 -13.54
CA ASP A 194 -10.94 -15.38 -14.56
C ASP A 194 -10.11 -14.90 -15.77
N LEU A 195 -10.49 -13.75 -16.34
CA LEU A 195 -9.83 -13.21 -17.52
C LEU A 195 -8.39 -12.80 -17.22
N TRP A 196 -8.12 -12.14 -16.09
CA TRP A 196 -6.77 -11.73 -15.72
C TRP A 196 -5.85 -12.93 -15.53
N PHE A 197 -6.35 -13.99 -14.87
CA PHE A 197 -5.56 -15.21 -14.67
C PHE A 197 -5.24 -15.91 -15.99
N ARG A 198 -6.18 -15.94 -16.95
CA ARG A 198 -5.93 -16.45 -18.30
C ARG A 198 -4.94 -15.59 -19.07
N MET A 199 -5.08 -14.26 -19.03
CA MET A 199 -4.18 -13.32 -19.72
C MET A 199 -2.75 -13.40 -19.17
N ALA A 200 -2.60 -13.56 -17.86
CA ALA A 200 -1.29 -13.62 -17.20
C ALA A 200 -0.43 -14.84 -17.60
N LYS A 201 -0.99 -15.80 -18.34
CA LYS A 201 -0.21 -16.88 -18.97
C LYS A 201 0.68 -16.39 -20.13
N LYS A 202 0.31 -15.28 -20.77
CA LYS A 202 0.97 -14.78 -21.99
C LYS A 202 1.26 -13.27 -21.99
N TYR A 203 0.66 -12.53 -21.08
CA TYR A 203 0.83 -11.08 -20.96
C TYR A 203 1.47 -10.73 -19.61
N LEU A 204 2.34 -9.74 -19.64
CA LEU A 204 3.04 -9.24 -18.46
C LEU A 204 2.12 -8.29 -17.70
N PHE A 205 1.81 -8.60 -16.45
CA PHE A 205 1.11 -7.67 -15.57
C PHE A 205 2.12 -6.82 -14.82
N VAL A 206 2.17 -5.52 -15.13
CA VAL A 206 3.13 -4.58 -14.53
C VAL A 206 2.38 -3.62 -13.60
N HIS A 207 2.84 -3.58 -12.35
CA HIS A 207 2.29 -2.70 -11.32
C HIS A 207 2.83 -1.28 -11.48
N MET A 208 1.95 -0.30 -11.35
CA MET A 208 2.28 1.10 -11.19
C MET A 208 1.76 1.60 -9.83
N PRO A 209 2.64 1.98 -8.89
CA PRO A 209 2.24 2.31 -7.52
C PRO A 209 1.67 3.74 -7.39
N GLU A 210 0.71 4.09 -8.24
CA GLU A 210 -0.01 5.37 -8.26
C GLU A 210 -1.52 5.12 -8.11
N CYS A 211 -2.19 5.89 -7.26
CA CYS A 211 -3.64 5.81 -7.09
C CYS A 211 -4.36 6.57 -8.21
N LEU A 212 -4.69 5.88 -9.31
CA LEU A 212 -5.30 6.51 -10.50
C LEU A 212 -6.80 6.28 -10.66
N VAL A 213 -7.39 5.52 -9.74
CA VAL A 213 -8.82 5.26 -9.67
C VAL A 213 -9.32 5.59 -8.27
N LYS A 214 -10.49 6.21 -8.18
CA LYS A 214 -11.25 6.36 -6.95
C LYS A 214 -12.46 5.43 -7.04
N ALA A 215 -12.43 4.33 -6.30
CA ALA A 215 -13.50 3.36 -6.22
C ALA A 215 -14.54 3.80 -5.18
N ARG A 216 -15.82 3.84 -5.56
CA ARG A 216 -16.88 4.20 -4.61
C ARG A 216 -17.23 2.99 -3.74
N CYS A 217 -17.77 3.24 -2.55
CA CYS A 217 -18.31 2.22 -1.66
C CYS A 217 -19.73 2.64 -1.26
N HIS A 218 -20.73 1.87 -1.68
CA HIS A 218 -22.14 2.15 -1.39
C HIS A 218 -22.99 0.86 -1.30
N PRO A 219 -24.15 0.87 -0.60
CA PRO A 219 -24.92 -0.34 -0.32
C PRO A 219 -25.47 -1.10 -1.55
N GLU A 220 -25.61 -0.40 -2.67
CA GLU A 220 -26.19 -0.95 -3.91
C GLU A 220 -25.17 -1.64 -4.83
N GLN A 221 -23.88 -1.65 -4.46
CA GLN A 221 -22.85 -2.31 -5.26
C GLN A 221 -23.10 -3.81 -5.43
N GLY A 222 -22.79 -4.31 -6.63
CA GLY A 222 -22.90 -5.74 -6.94
C GLY A 222 -22.08 -6.63 -6.00
N SER A 223 -20.90 -6.17 -5.57
CA SER A 223 -20.03 -6.86 -4.61
C SER A 223 -20.69 -7.06 -3.22
N ILE A 224 -21.63 -6.19 -2.84
CA ILE A 224 -22.40 -6.28 -1.60
C ILE A 224 -23.67 -7.10 -1.81
N LYS A 225 -24.49 -6.75 -2.82
CA LYS A 225 -25.78 -7.40 -3.12
C LYS A 225 -25.62 -8.88 -3.48
N MET A 226 -24.55 -9.23 -4.19
CA MET A 226 -24.28 -10.58 -4.66
C MET A 226 -23.24 -11.33 -3.81
N SER A 227 -22.92 -10.85 -2.61
CA SER A 227 -21.85 -11.39 -1.76
C SER A 227 -21.90 -12.92 -1.54
N ARG A 228 -23.11 -13.51 -1.46
CA ARG A 228 -23.27 -14.99 -1.36
C ARG A 228 -22.88 -15.70 -2.66
N VAL A 229 -23.33 -15.19 -3.80
CA VAL A 229 -22.98 -15.73 -5.13
C VAL A 229 -21.49 -15.57 -5.36
N ALA A 230 -20.94 -14.38 -5.08
CA ALA A 230 -19.51 -14.09 -5.18
C ALA A 230 -18.66 -15.05 -4.37
N LYS A 231 -19.04 -15.34 -3.12
CA LYS A 231 -18.31 -16.31 -2.32
C LYS A 231 -18.32 -17.72 -2.93
N GLY A 232 -19.43 -18.14 -3.53
CA GLY A 232 -19.56 -19.43 -4.20
C GLY A 232 -18.70 -19.51 -5.46
N GLU A 233 -18.82 -18.52 -6.35
CA GLU A 233 -18.04 -18.40 -7.57
C GLU A 233 -16.54 -18.32 -7.27
N CYS A 234 -16.10 -17.44 -6.36
CA CYS A 234 -14.69 -17.33 -5.94
C CYS A 234 -14.13 -18.67 -5.45
N ASN A 235 -14.90 -19.44 -4.69
CA ASN A 235 -14.44 -20.71 -4.12
C ASN A 235 -14.21 -21.78 -5.21
N THR A 236 -15.00 -21.75 -6.28
CA THR A 236 -14.81 -22.60 -7.46
C THR A 236 -13.64 -22.08 -8.29
N LEU A 237 -13.65 -20.81 -8.67
CA LEU A 237 -12.62 -20.20 -9.51
C LEU A 237 -11.21 -20.34 -8.89
N LEU A 238 -11.06 -20.03 -7.60
CA LEU A 238 -9.78 -20.18 -6.91
C LEU A 238 -9.35 -21.65 -6.80
N SER A 239 -10.28 -22.60 -6.73
CA SER A 239 -9.94 -24.02 -6.78
C SER A 239 -9.32 -24.40 -8.12
N ASP A 240 -9.84 -23.84 -9.21
CA ASP A 240 -9.35 -24.07 -10.57
C ASP A 240 -7.99 -23.37 -10.77
N PHE A 241 -7.81 -22.15 -10.25
CA PHE A 241 -6.51 -21.46 -10.27
C PHE A 241 -5.44 -22.26 -9.57
N VAL A 242 -5.74 -22.77 -8.37
CA VAL A 242 -4.80 -23.59 -7.61
C VAL A 242 -4.39 -24.84 -8.37
N ALA A 243 -5.32 -25.47 -9.11
CA ALA A 243 -5.01 -26.65 -9.91
C ALA A 243 -4.18 -26.33 -11.16
N ASP A 244 -4.29 -25.12 -11.69
CA ASP A 244 -3.67 -24.67 -12.95
C ASP A 244 -2.35 -23.89 -12.73
N LEU A 245 -1.94 -23.65 -11.48
CA LEU A 245 -0.62 -23.11 -11.14
C LEU A 245 0.49 -24.15 -11.37
N THR A 246 1.56 -23.71 -12.03
CA THR A 246 2.72 -24.57 -12.32
C THR A 246 3.71 -24.62 -11.14
N PRO A 247 4.54 -25.68 -11.04
CA PRO A 247 5.61 -25.74 -10.04
C PRO A 247 6.58 -24.56 -10.10
N ASP A 248 6.87 -24.03 -11.29
CA ASP A 248 7.76 -22.89 -11.48
C ASP A 248 7.13 -21.60 -10.94
N GLU A 249 5.85 -21.33 -11.23
CA GLU A 249 5.14 -20.18 -10.66
C GLU A 249 5.12 -20.23 -9.13
N LEU A 250 4.91 -21.42 -8.57
CA LEU A 250 4.94 -21.63 -7.11
C LEU A 250 6.34 -21.38 -6.53
N LEU A 251 7.39 -21.86 -7.20
CA LEU A 251 8.77 -21.70 -6.75
C LEU A 251 9.21 -20.22 -6.80
N HIS A 252 8.95 -19.53 -7.91
CA HIS A 252 9.34 -18.12 -8.09
C HIS A 252 8.66 -17.24 -7.04
N ALA A 253 7.34 -17.36 -6.90
CA ALA A 253 6.56 -16.47 -6.04
C ALA A 253 6.70 -16.77 -4.54
N SER A 254 6.77 -18.05 -4.16
CA SER A 254 6.87 -18.41 -2.73
C SER A 254 8.32 -18.49 -2.24
N ARG A 255 9.29 -18.71 -3.13
CA ARG A 255 10.66 -19.12 -2.81
C ARG A 255 10.72 -20.39 -1.94
N GLN A 256 9.67 -21.21 -1.98
CA GLN A 256 9.54 -22.44 -1.21
C GLN A 256 9.42 -23.66 -2.11
N LYS A 257 9.61 -24.85 -1.53
CA LYS A 257 9.27 -26.11 -2.18
C LYS A 257 7.76 -26.18 -2.45
N THR A 258 7.38 -26.83 -3.55
CA THR A 258 6.01 -26.94 -4.06
C THR A 258 4.99 -27.35 -2.99
N ALA A 259 5.32 -28.33 -2.13
CA ALA A 259 4.47 -28.74 -1.02
C ALA A 259 4.18 -27.60 -0.03
N VAL A 260 5.20 -26.81 0.32
CA VAL A 260 5.05 -25.67 1.25
C VAL A 260 4.29 -24.52 0.58
N ALA A 261 4.52 -24.26 -0.71
CA ALA A 261 3.77 -23.25 -1.47
C ALA A 261 2.26 -23.57 -1.50
N TYR A 262 1.88 -24.81 -1.82
CA TYR A 262 0.49 -25.25 -1.76
C TYR A 262 -0.09 -25.17 -0.34
N ALA A 263 0.70 -25.46 0.70
CA ALA A 263 0.26 -25.28 2.08
C ALA A 263 -0.02 -23.80 2.42
N GLN A 264 0.79 -22.86 1.91
CA GLN A 264 0.55 -21.41 2.07
C GLN A 264 -0.72 -20.96 1.35
N ILE A 265 -0.93 -21.44 0.11
CA ILE A 265 -2.19 -21.23 -0.62
C ILE A 265 -3.37 -21.76 0.21
N ALA A 266 -3.28 -23.00 0.69
CA ALA A 266 -4.33 -23.62 1.50
C ALA A 266 -4.65 -22.76 2.72
N ALA A 267 -3.64 -22.30 3.45
CA ALA A 267 -3.82 -21.43 4.59
C ALA A 267 -4.56 -20.14 4.22
N SER A 268 -4.18 -19.47 3.13
CA SER A 268 -4.89 -18.28 2.62
C SER A 268 -6.37 -18.56 2.36
N MET A 269 -6.67 -19.67 1.67
CA MET A 269 -8.05 -20.07 1.33
C MET A 269 -8.88 -20.37 2.57
N TRP A 270 -8.33 -21.11 3.54
CA TRP A 270 -8.98 -21.38 4.81
C TRP A 270 -9.27 -20.10 5.58
N TYR A 271 -8.31 -19.18 5.69
CA TYR A 271 -8.52 -17.89 6.37
C TYR A 271 -9.64 -17.06 5.74
N ARG A 272 -9.67 -17.00 4.41
CA ARG A 272 -10.65 -16.23 3.64
C ARG A 272 -12.00 -16.95 3.55
N GLY A 273 -12.05 -18.24 3.85
CA GLY A 273 -13.28 -19.03 3.90
C GLY A 273 -13.69 -19.66 2.59
N PHE A 274 -12.73 -19.90 1.71
CA PHE A 274 -12.89 -20.64 0.47
C PHE A 274 -12.54 -22.10 0.73
N SER A 275 -13.50 -22.85 1.29
CA SER A 275 -13.26 -24.23 1.74
C SER A 275 -12.93 -25.21 0.61
N ARG A 276 -13.48 -25.01 -0.59
CA ARG A 276 -13.25 -25.89 -1.75
C ARG A 276 -11.84 -25.68 -2.27
N ALA A 277 -11.45 -24.43 -2.49
CA ALA A 277 -10.09 -24.06 -2.87
C ALA A 277 -9.07 -24.46 -1.79
N GLY A 278 -9.43 -24.31 -0.50
CA GLY A 278 -8.61 -24.76 0.63
C GLY A 278 -8.37 -26.27 0.62
N CYS A 279 -9.42 -27.08 0.42
CA CYS A 279 -9.29 -28.52 0.26
C CYS A 279 -8.40 -28.88 -0.94
N SER A 280 -8.64 -28.26 -2.10
CA SER A 280 -7.86 -28.49 -3.32
C SER A 280 -6.37 -28.25 -3.08
N ALA A 281 -6.03 -27.09 -2.52
CA ALA A 281 -4.64 -26.73 -2.19
C ALA A 281 -4.03 -27.67 -1.14
N THR A 282 -4.78 -28.10 -0.12
CA THR A 282 -4.30 -29.08 0.88
C THR A 282 -3.99 -30.42 0.24
N LEU A 283 -4.86 -30.94 -0.65
CA LEU A 283 -4.62 -32.20 -1.36
C LEU A 283 -3.39 -32.10 -2.28
N LEU A 284 -3.24 -30.99 -3.00
CA LEU A 284 -2.08 -30.74 -3.85
C LEU A 284 -0.78 -30.61 -3.04
N SER A 285 -0.84 -30.00 -1.86
CA SER A 285 0.29 -30.00 -0.93
C SER A 285 0.72 -31.42 -0.57
N PHE A 286 -0.20 -32.28 -0.13
CA PHE A 286 0.11 -33.66 0.25
C PHE A 286 0.56 -34.52 -0.92
N LYS A 287 0.02 -34.31 -2.12
CA LYS A 287 0.47 -34.98 -3.34
C LYS A 287 1.97 -34.77 -3.63
N HIS A 288 2.54 -33.64 -3.20
CA HIS A 288 3.94 -33.30 -3.41
C HIS A 288 4.87 -33.69 -2.25
N PHE A 289 4.35 -34.31 -1.17
CA PHE A 289 5.18 -34.76 -0.04
C PHE A 289 6.23 -35.80 -0.43
N PRO A 290 5.93 -36.82 -1.27
CA PRO A 290 6.92 -37.81 -1.68
C PRO A 290 8.13 -37.23 -2.44
N HIS A 291 7.96 -36.05 -3.05
CA HIS A 291 8.98 -35.37 -3.85
C HIS A 291 9.67 -34.21 -3.09
N SER A 292 9.40 -34.08 -1.78
CA SER A 292 9.86 -32.97 -0.95
C SER A 292 10.71 -33.46 0.23
N SER A 293 11.55 -32.59 0.81
CA SER A 293 12.34 -32.94 1.98
C SER A 293 11.46 -33.15 3.22
N PHE A 294 11.95 -33.93 4.18
CA PHE A 294 11.25 -34.13 5.46
C PHE A 294 10.95 -32.81 6.19
N SER A 295 11.89 -31.86 6.16
CA SER A 295 11.71 -30.51 6.75
C SER A 295 10.61 -29.70 6.06
N ALA A 296 10.52 -29.77 4.73
CA ALA A 296 9.48 -29.12 3.95
C ALA A 296 8.10 -29.73 4.25
N ASN A 297 8.01 -31.06 4.31
CA ASN A 297 6.76 -31.77 4.64
C ASN A 297 6.27 -31.43 6.04
N THR A 298 7.18 -31.38 7.02
CA THR A 298 6.87 -30.96 8.39
C THR A 298 6.35 -29.53 8.45
N SER A 299 6.97 -28.62 7.68
CA SER A 299 6.55 -27.21 7.62
C SER A 299 5.17 -27.06 6.96
N ALA A 300 4.95 -27.72 5.82
CA ALA A 300 3.67 -27.74 5.13
C ALA A 300 2.54 -28.29 6.02
N PHE A 301 2.80 -29.40 6.71
CA PHE A 301 1.85 -30.00 7.64
C PHE A 301 1.48 -29.05 8.79
N LYS A 302 2.47 -28.36 9.40
CA LYS A 302 2.22 -27.35 10.43
C LYS A 302 1.35 -26.19 9.93
N ILE A 303 1.60 -25.69 8.71
CA ILE A 303 0.80 -24.62 8.10
C ILE A 303 -0.66 -25.06 7.88
N ILE A 304 -0.86 -26.25 7.32
CA ILE A 304 -2.20 -26.81 7.03
C ILE A 304 -2.97 -27.04 8.32
N THR A 305 -2.38 -27.74 9.29
CA THR A 305 -3.02 -28.03 10.59
C THR A 305 -3.39 -26.77 11.35
N LYS A 306 -2.50 -25.76 11.40
CA LYS A 306 -2.79 -24.46 12.03
C LYS A 306 -3.95 -23.73 11.34
N SER A 307 -3.97 -23.71 10.01
CA SER A 307 -5.02 -23.01 9.26
C SER A 307 -6.38 -23.70 9.34
N LEU A 308 -6.42 -25.04 9.32
CA LEU A 308 -7.64 -25.83 9.54
C LEU A 308 -8.17 -25.66 10.96
N ALA A 309 -7.31 -25.74 11.99
CA ALA A 309 -7.71 -25.51 13.38
C ALA A 309 -8.33 -24.12 13.55
N MET A 310 -7.74 -23.09 12.95
CA MET A 310 -8.27 -21.73 12.99
C MET A 310 -9.57 -21.56 12.20
N TYR A 311 -9.73 -22.27 11.07
CA TYR A 311 -10.99 -22.28 10.32
C TYR A 311 -12.13 -22.97 11.10
N TYR A 312 -11.91 -24.15 11.65
CA TYR A 312 -12.95 -24.95 12.30
C TYR A 312 -13.21 -24.56 13.76
N MET A 313 -12.18 -24.17 14.54
CA MET A 313 -12.37 -23.81 15.95
C MET A 313 -12.65 -22.33 16.16
N ILE A 314 -12.00 -21.41 15.43
CA ILE A 314 -12.07 -19.98 15.75
C ILE A 314 -13.18 -19.27 14.96
N LYS A 315 -13.48 -19.72 13.73
CA LYS A 315 -14.46 -19.06 12.86
C LYS A 315 -15.93 -19.21 13.31
N PRO A 316 -16.40 -20.34 13.86
CA PRO A 316 -17.75 -20.44 14.42
C PRO A 316 -17.90 -19.54 15.65
N PHE A 317 -16.90 -19.51 16.52
CA PHE A 317 -16.86 -18.65 17.71
C PHE A 317 -16.87 -17.16 17.34
N ARG A 318 -16.24 -16.77 16.23
CA ARG A 318 -16.31 -15.40 15.70
C ARG A 318 -17.73 -14.90 15.47
N LYS A 319 -18.71 -15.76 15.15
CA LYS A 319 -20.12 -15.35 14.95
C LYS A 319 -20.81 -14.89 16.24
N PHE A 320 -20.38 -15.40 17.40
CA PHE A 320 -20.93 -15.06 18.71
C PHE A 320 -20.29 -13.83 19.35
N ILE A 321 -19.20 -13.34 18.76
CA ILE A 321 -18.52 -12.11 19.18
C ILE A 321 -19.30 -10.91 18.60
N PRO A 322 -19.79 -9.96 19.42
CA PRO A 322 -20.48 -8.76 18.96
C PRO A 322 -19.64 -7.91 17.99
N PRO A 323 -20.22 -7.17 17.02
CA PRO A 323 -19.46 -6.38 16.05
C PRO A 323 -18.46 -5.41 16.66
N HIS A 324 -18.81 -4.74 17.77
CA HIS A 324 -17.90 -3.84 18.50
C HIS A 324 -16.73 -4.62 19.13
N LEU A 325 -16.99 -5.82 19.65
CA LEU A 325 -15.96 -6.69 20.22
C LEU A 325 -15.10 -7.33 19.13
N ARG A 326 -15.64 -7.54 17.91
CA ARG A 326 -14.86 -7.92 16.73
C ARG A 326 -13.99 -6.77 16.25
N LEU A 327 -14.48 -5.54 16.30
CA LEU A 327 -13.69 -4.36 15.99
C LEU A 327 -12.59 -4.18 17.04
N LEU A 328 -12.88 -4.42 18.32
CA LEU A 328 -11.89 -4.42 19.40
C LEU A 328 -10.90 -5.58 19.27
N ILE A 329 -11.34 -6.78 18.93
CA ILE A 329 -10.47 -7.94 18.68
C ILE A 329 -9.69 -7.76 17.38
N ARG A 330 -10.24 -7.10 16.36
CA ARG A 330 -9.54 -6.79 15.11
C ARG A 330 -8.55 -5.67 15.34
N LYS A 331 -8.92 -4.60 16.06
CA LYS A 331 -8.02 -3.57 16.56
C LYS A 331 -6.98 -4.14 17.50
N TRP A 332 -7.30 -5.15 18.31
CA TRP A 332 -6.38 -5.83 19.24
C TRP A 332 -5.49 -6.84 18.52
N LEU A 333 -6.00 -7.53 17.49
CA LEU A 333 -5.24 -8.43 16.63
C LEU A 333 -4.39 -7.65 15.64
N GLU A 334 -4.84 -6.50 15.16
CA GLU A 334 -4.08 -5.53 14.37
C GLU A 334 -3.08 -4.82 15.26
N TYR A 335 -3.42 -4.40 16.48
CA TYR A 335 -2.49 -3.96 17.55
C TYR A 335 -1.48 -5.05 17.89
N LYS A 336 -1.89 -6.32 17.95
CA LYS A 336 -0.97 -7.47 18.09
C LYS A 336 -0.20 -7.78 16.81
N LYS A 337 -0.69 -7.40 15.63
CA LYS A 337 -0.01 -7.55 14.34
C LYS A 337 0.99 -6.42 14.10
N THR A 338 0.70 -5.21 14.60
CA THR A 338 1.63 -4.10 14.72
C THR A 338 2.62 -4.36 15.85
N GLN A 339 2.25 -5.02 16.95
CA GLN A 339 3.23 -5.63 17.87
C GLN A 339 3.95 -6.84 17.25
N SER A 340 3.38 -7.47 16.19
CA SER A 340 4.05 -8.49 15.38
C SER A 340 4.74 -7.92 14.12
N LEU A 341 4.97 -6.61 14.05
CA LEU A 341 6.25 -6.11 13.51
C LEU A 341 7.33 -6.45 14.54
N THR A 342 7.42 -7.74 14.89
CA THR A 342 8.55 -8.28 15.60
C THR A 342 9.71 -8.15 14.64
N SER A 343 10.63 -7.25 14.95
CA SER A 343 12.04 -7.45 14.65
C SER A 343 12.32 -8.95 14.83
N PRO A 344 12.83 -9.65 13.79
CA PRO A 344 13.07 -11.08 13.86
C PRO A 344 13.73 -11.49 15.19
N GLU A 345 13.39 -12.66 15.77
CA GLU A 345 13.91 -13.09 17.07
C GLU A 345 15.44 -13.00 17.18
N PHE A 346 16.16 -13.08 16.06
CA PHE A 346 17.62 -12.93 16.00
C PHE A 346 18.13 -11.52 16.36
N LEU A 347 17.31 -10.46 16.24
CA LEU A 347 17.70 -9.07 16.55
C LEU A 347 17.74 -8.77 18.05
N ARG A 348 17.13 -9.61 18.90
CA ARG A 348 16.99 -9.34 20.34
C ARG A 348 18.30 -9.32 21.11
N ASN A 349 19.33 -10.02 20.61
CA ASN A 349 20.62 -10.18 21.30
C ASN A 349 21.76 -9.39 20.63
N MET A 350 21.46 -8.51 19.66
CA MET A 350 22.45 -7.70 18.96
C MET A 350 22.66 -6.35 19.67
N GLU A 351 23.89 -5.87 19.64
CA GLU A 351 24.25 -4.51 20.05
C GLU A 351 23.51 -3.47 19.19
N LEU A 352 23.28 -2.27 19.74
CA LEU A 352 22.46 -1.22 19.10
C LEU A 352 22.93 -0.86 17.68
N LYS A 353 24.25 -0.69 17.48
CA LYS A 353 24.82 -0.39 16.16
C LYS A 353 24.56 -1.52 15.15
N GLU A 354 24.85 -2.77 15.52
CA GLU A 354 24.63 -3.94 14.66
C GLU A 354 23.14 -4.11 14.32
N LYS A 355 22.26 -3.91 15.31
CA LYS A 355 20.81 -4.02 15.17
C LYS A 355 20.26 -3.04 14.13
N PHE A 356 20.61 -1.75 14.22
CA PHE A 356 20.10 -0.73 13.31
C PHE A 356 20.78 -0.76 11.93
N SER A 357 22.06 -1.11 11.84
CA SER A 357 22.71 -1.36 10.53
C SER A 357 21.98 -2.47 9.77
N LYS A 358 21.66 -3.58 10.44
CA LYS A 358 20.94 -4.70 9.82
C LYS A 358 19.50 -4.35 9.44
N ILE A 359 18.80 -3.57 10.27
CA ILE A 359 17.46 -3.05 9.94
C ILE A 359 17.50 -2.23 8.64
N TYR A 360 18.52 -1.41 8.44
CA TYR A 360 18.70 -0.60 7.24
C TYR A 360 19.13 -1.41 6.01
N GLU A 361 20.08 -2.34 6.17
CA GLU A 361 20.57 -3.21 5.10
C GLU A 361 19.44 -4.09 4.53
N GLU A 362 18.66 -4.73 5.42
CA GLU A 362 17.57 -5.63 5.05
C GLU A 362 16.24 -4.88 4.77
N ASN A 363 16.23 -3.55 4.86
CA ASN A 363 15.03 -2.70 4.75
C ASN A 363 13.86 -3.24 5.60
N ILE A 364 14.13 -3.59 6.87
CA ILE A 364 13.16 -4.25 7.77
C ILE A 364 11.99 -3.32 8.08
N PHE A 365 12.20 -2.01 8.06
CA PHE A 365 11.14 -1.01 8.20
C PHE A 365 10.28 -0.84 6.94
N ARG A 366 10.62 -1.55 5.84
CA ARG A 366 9.82 -1.68 4.60
C ARG A 366 9.44 -0.35 3.95
N GLY A 367 10.21 0.70 4.17
CA GLY A 367 9.92 1.98 3.53
C GLY A 367 10.18 1.91 2.02
N ARG A 368 9.29 2.53 1.25
CA ARG A 368 9.28 2.48 -0.22
C ARG A 368 10.20 3.53 -0.83
N ALA A 369 10.13 4.76 -0.30
CA ALA A 369 10.91 5.91 -0.77
C ALA A 369 12.10 6.23 0.14
N SER A 370 11.94 6.01 1.45
CA SER A 370 12.99 6.09 2.47
C SER A 370 13.19 4.74 3.12
N ARG A 371 14.43 4.34 3.40
CA ARG A 371 14.70 3.11 4.17
C ARG A 371 14.47 3.30 5.68
N SER A 372 14.20 4.53 6.11
CA SER A 372 13.83 4.87 7.50
C SER A 372 12.37 4.55 7.84
N GLY A 373 11.59 3.98 6.90
CA GLY A 373 10.23 3.48 7.13
C GLY A 373 9.13 4.40 6.57
N GLU A 374 7.88 3.91 6.57
CA GLU A 374 6.71 4.60 6.00
C GLU A 374 6.43 5.97 6.66
N GLY A 375 6.76 6.13 7.95
CA GLY A 375 6.64 7.41 8.66
C GLY A 375 7.54 8.53 8.11
N ALA A 376 8.52 8.22 7.26
CA ALA A 376 9.41 9.17 6.59
C ALA A 376 8.93 9.57 5.18
N ASP A 377 7.80 9.04 4.71
CA ASP A 377 7.24 9.40 3.40
C ASP A 377 6.76 10.86 3.35
N LEU A 378 6.76 11.46 2.15
CA LEU A 378 6.43 12.88 1.96
C LEU A 378 5.00 13.23 2.37
N GLU A 379 4.08 12.27 2.29
CA GLU A 379 2.69 12.45 2.71
C GLU A 379 2.59 12.52 4.25
N GLN A 380 3.21 11.57 4.96
CA GLN A 380 3.20 11.54 6.43
C GLN A 380 3.92 12.76 7.03
N THR A 381 4.90 13.31 6.31
CA THR A 381 5.68 14.46 6.77
C THR A 381 5.14 15.81 6.29
N ARG A 382 4.04 15.84 5.52
CA ARG A 382 3.51 17.06 4.89
C ARG A 382 3.30 18.22 5.87
N ILE A 383 2.68 17.96 7.03
CA ILE A 383 2.41 19.00 8.03
C ILE A 383 3.70 19.47 8.69
N ILE A 384 4.55 18.55 9.13
CA ILE A 384 5.78 18.92 9.84
C ILE A 384 6.77 19.65 8.94
N ARG A 385 6.82 19.35 7.63
CA ARG A 385 7.62 20.12 6.65
C ARG A 385 7.19 21.59 6.56
N GLN A 386 5.92 21.89 6.82
CA GLN A 386 5.40 23.26 6.82
C GLN A 386 5.55 23.95 8.19
N GLU A 387 5.47 23.21 9.29
CA GLU A 387 5.47 23.76 10.65
C GLU A 387 6.88 23.90 11.26
N ILE A 388 7.81 23.01 10.94
CA ILE A 388 9.20 23.08 11.46
C ILE A 388 9.89 24.40 11.08
N PRO A 389 9.83 24.90 9.83
CA PRO A 389 10.41 26.21 9.49
C PRO A 389 9.79 27.37 10.28
N LYS A 390 8.48 27.31 10.58
CA LYS A 390 7.79 28.33 11.39
C LYS A 390 8.28 28.29 12.83
N LEU A 391 8.47 27.10 13.38
CA LEU A 391 9.02 26.91 14.73
C LEU A 391 10.46 27.45 14.82
N ILE A 392 11.32 27.11 13.85
CA ILE A 392 12.70 27.59 13.79
C ILE A 392 12.76 29.12 13.83
N ARG A 393 11.96 29.80 13.01
CA ARG A 393 11.87 31.26 13.01
C ARG A 393 11.33 31.82 14.33
N LYS A 394 10.27 31.20 14.87
CA LYS A 394 9.61 31.66 16.10
C LYS A 394 10.53 31.61 17.32
N PHE A 395 11.37 30.58 17.41
CA PHE A 395 12.27 30.37 18.56
C PHE A 395 13.72 30.81 18.29
N GLY A 396 14.00 31.36 17.10
CA GLY A 396 15.32 31.89 16.74
C GLY A 396 16.42 30.81 16.71
N ILE A 397 16.09 29.60 16.27
CA ILE A 397 17.01 28.45 16.24
C ILE A 397 18.09 28.71 15.18
N LYS A 398 19.37 28.64 15.58
CA LYS A 398 20.52 28.83 14.67
C LYS A 398 21.26 27.53 14.37
N THR A 399 21.24 26.59 15.30
CA THR A 399 21.91 25.28 15.18
C THR A 399 20.92 24.16 15.43
N PHE A 400 20.77 23.26 14.45
CA PHE A 400 19.76 22.21 14.42
C PHE A 400 20.43 20.84 14.41
N LEU A 401 20.27 20.07 15.48
CA LEU A 401 20.74 18.69 15.58
C LEU A 401 19.59 17.72 15.30
N ASP A 402 19.67 16.96 14.21
CA ASP A 402 18.70 15.90 13.86
C ASP A 402 19.23 14.53 14.32
N ALA A 403 18.59 13.95 15.33
CA ALA A 403 19.08 12.80 16.09
C ALA A 403 17.96 11.77 16.38
N PRO A 404 17.81 10.71 15.57
CA PRO A 404 18.60 10.34 14.40
C PRO A 404 18.06 10.96 13.10
N CYS A 405 18.96 11.22 12.16
CA CYS A 405 18.64 11.87 10.88
C CYS A 405 18.20 10.92 9.75
N GLY A 406 18.44 9.61 9.89
CA GLY A 406 18.10 8.62 8.86
C GLY A 406 18.70 8.96 7.50
N ASP A 407 18.04 8.57 6.42
CA ASP A 407 18.50 8.81 5.05
C ASP A 407 18.27 10.24 4.51
N TRP A 408 17.86 11.16 5.40
CA TRP A 408 17.61 12.57 5.09
C TRP A 408 16.59 12.81 3.96
N TYR A 409 15.75 11.80 3.66
CA TYR A 409 14.90 11.79 2.46
C TYR A 409 13.88 12.93 2.41
N TRP A 410 13.10 13.15 3.48
CA TRP A 410 12.09 14.21 3.52
C TRP A 410 12.64 15.50 4.12
N MET A 411 13.67 15.42 4.97
CA MET A 411 14.25 16.58 5.64
C MET A 411 14.95 17.52 4.64
N LYS A 412 15.50 16.99 3.54
CA LYS A 412 16.02 17.81 2.43
C LYS A 412 14.97 18.71 1.77
N GLU A 413 13.68 18.37 1.92
CA GLU A 413 12.55 19.15 1.39
C GLU A 413 12.06 20.22 2.39
N VAL A 414 12.72 20.36 3.54
CA VAL A 414 12.39 21.36 4.57
C VAL A 414 13.31 22.56 4.42
N GLU A 415 12.71 23.75 4.34
CA GLU A 415 13.46 25.00 4.34
C GLU A 415 13.93 25.35 5.76
N LEU A 416 15.02 24.69 6.18
CA LEU A 416 15.67 24.93 7.47
C LEU A 416 16.54 26.19 7.37
N SER A 417 15.96 27.36 7.65
CA SER A 417 16.68 28.65 7.69
C SER A 417 17.61 28.77 8.91
N VAL A 418 18.47 27.78 9.13
CA VAL A 418 19.42 27.69 10.26
C VAL A 418 20.85 27.95 9.78
N GLY A 419 21.73 28.40 10.68
CA GLY A 419 23.14 28.62 10.36
C GLY A 419 23.94 27.33 10.23
N GLN A 420 23.54 26.28 10.97
CA GLN A 420 24.15 24.96 10.90
C GLN A 420 23.13 23.85 11.12
N TYR A 421 23.16 22.85 10.25
CA TYR A 421 22.46 21.58 10.38
C TYR A 421 23.46 20.45 10.63
N ILE A 422 23.16 19.63 11.64
CA ILE A 422 23.98 18.48 12.01
C ILE A 422 23.05 17.26 12.07
N GLY A 423 23.19 16.33 11.12
CA GLY A 423 22.51 15.05 11.16
C GLY A 423 23.38 14.00 11.85
N VAL A 424 22.82 13.25 12.79
CA VAL A 424 23.53 12.14 13.44
C VAL A 424 22.74 10.86 13.32
N ASP A 425 23.41 9.73 13.15
CA ASP A 425 22.78 8.41 13.10
C ASP A 425 23.82 7.36 13.50
N ILE A 426 23.38 6.21 13.97
CA ILE A 426 24.27 5.11 14.38
C ILE A 426 24.69 4.25 13.17
N VAL A 427 23.98 4.37 12.04
CA VAL A 427 24.24 3.60 10.81
C VAL A 427 25.27 4.32 9.94
N GLU A 428 26.49 3.79 9.92
CA GLU A 428 27.65 4.37 9.25
C GLU A 428 27.44 4.57 7.74
N ASP A 429 26.84 3.59 7.06
CA ASP A 429 26.56 3.66 5.62
C ASP A 429 25.58 4.78 5.24
N ILE A 430 24.58 5.03 6.09
CA ILE A 430 23.63 6.13 5.91
C ILE A 430 24.38 7.46 6.00
N ILE A 431 25.17 7.61 7.05
CA ILE A 431 25.90 8.85 7.31
C ILE A 431 26.94 9.12 6.23
N ALA A 432 27.72 8.11 5.83
CA ALA A 432 28.70 8.24 4.76
C ALA A 432 28.03 8.69 3.46
N LYS A 433 26.89 8.09 3.12
CA LYS A 433 26.11 8.46 1.93
C LYS A 433 25.54 9.88 2.03
N ASN A 434 24.96 10.25 3.17
CA ASN A 434 24.39 11.58 3.38
C ASN A 434 25.47 12.66 3.34
N GLN A 435 26.60 12.43 4.01
CA GLN A 435 27.74 13.34 3.99
C GLN A 435 28.31 13.52 2.59
N TYR A 436 28.43 12.44 1.81
CA TYR A 436 28.89 12.51 0.42
C TYR A 436 27.90 13.25 -0.48
N THR A 437 26.60 13.02 -0.32
CA THR A 437 25.57 13.52 -1.24
C THR A 437 25.14 14.95 -0.93
N PHE A 438 25.06 15.30 0.36
CA PHE A 438 24.42 16.53 0.84
C PHE A 438 25.32 17.40 1.74
N GLY A 439 26.52 16.92 2.08
CA GLY A 439 27.44 17.63 2.94
C GLY A 439 27.89 18.97 2.37
N THR A 440 27.86 20.01 3.19
CA THR A 440 28.35 21.36 2.87
C THR A 440 29.03 21.98 4.11
N SER A 441 29.45 23.24 4.03
CA SER A 441 29.94 23.97 5.21
C SER A 441 28.85 24.25 6.25
N GLN A 442 27.57 24.19 5.86
CA GLN A 442 26.42 24.42 6.74
C GLN A 442 25.67 23.13 7.11
N ILE A 443 25.86 22.04 6.35
CA ILE A 443 25.18 20.75 6.54
C ILE A 443 26.25 19.67 6.75
N SER A 444 26.21 19.01 7.89
CA SER A 444 27.16 17.93 8.22
C SER A 444 26.42 16.71 8.78
N PHE A 445 26.99 15.53 8.56
CA PHE A 445 26.47 14.25 9.04
C PHE A 445 27.56 13.50 9.80
N GLN A 446 27.23 12.94 10.97
CA GLN A 446 28.17 12.26 11.86
C GLN A 446 27.62 10.92 12.34
N CYS A 447 28.46 9.89 12.34
CA CYS A 447 28.07 8.56 12.81
C CYS A 447 28.28 8.53 14.32
N LEU A 448 27.21 8.63 15.10
CA LEU A 448 27.25 8.71 16.56
C LEU A 448 26.23 7.76 17.20
N ASN A 449 26.63 7.12 18.28
CA ASN A 449 25.76 6.36 19.16
C ASN A 449 25.13 7.29 20.22
N LEU A 450 23.82 7.54 20.09
CA LEU A 450 23.11 8.48 20.98
C LEU A 450 23.11 8.08 22.46
N THR A 451 23.35 6.81 22.81
CA THR A 451 23.42 6.37 24.21
C THR A 451 24.77 6.66 24.88
N GLU A 452 25.83 6.84 24.08
CA GLU A 452 27.23 6.79 24.55
C GLU A 452 28.03 8.03 24.15
N ASP A 453 27.97 8.42 22.88
CA ASP A 453 28.85 9.44 22.32
C ASP A 453 28.46 10.86 22.73
N GLU A 454 29.43 11.76 22.75
CA GLU A 454 29.19 13.19 23.02
C GLU A 454 28.49 13.85 21.82
N LEU A 455 27.37 14.51 22.08
CA LEU A 455 26.57 15.14 21.02
C LEU A 455 27.04 16.58 20.74
N PRO A 456 27.03 17.01 19.47
CA PRO A 456 27.35 18.38 19.10
C PRO A 456 26.44 19.41 19.79
N LYS A 457 27.03 20.54 20.18
CA LYS A 457 26.27 21.67 20.74
C LYS A 457 25.28 22.20 19.70
N SER A 458 24.04 22.38 20.13
CA SER A 458 22.95 22.88 19.28
C SER A 458 21.94 23.67 20.09
N ASP A 459 21.13 24.50 19.44
CA ASP A 459 20.02 25.20 20.09
C ASP A 459 18.82 24.26 20.25
N LEU A 460 18.58 23.44 19.23
CA LEU A 460 17.47 22.50 19.13
C LEU A 460 17.98 21.10 18.78
N ILE A 461 17.55 20.12 19.57
CA ILE A 461 17.59 18.70 19.20
C ILE A 461 16.22 18.33 18.64
N PHE A 462 16.20 17.86 17.41
CA PHE A 462 15.06 17.22 16.78
C PHE A 462 15.24 15.70 16.83
N SER A 463 14.30 15.00 17.45
CA SER A 463 14.35 13.55 17.60
C SER A 463 12.97 12.96 17.30
N ARG A 464 12.67 12.80 16.01
CA ARG A 464 11.41 12.23 15.55
C ARG A 464 11.54 10.72 15.39
N ASP A 465 10.53 10.00 15.86
CA ASP A 465 10.40 8.54 15.73
C ASP A 465 11.68 7.76 16.14
N CYS A 466 12.48 8.28 17.07
CA CYS A 466 13.65 7.59 17.63
C CYS A 466 13.28 6.72 18.83
N LEU A 467 12.81 7.39 19.89
CA LEU A 467 12.52 6.78 21.18
C LEU A 467 11.37 5.77 21.10
N VAL A 468 10.59 5.82 20.02
CA VAL A 468 9.51 4.87 19.70
C VAL A 468 10.04 3.46 19.39
N HIS A 469 11.35 3.31 19.12
CA HIS A 469 11.99 2.04 18.76
C HIS A 469 12.92 1.44 19.84
N LEU A 470 13.05 2.06 21.01
CA LEU A 470 14.07 1.71 22.01
C LEU A 470 13.48 1.16 23.30
N SER A 471 14.24 0.45 24.11
CA SER A 471 13.85 0.15 25.50
C SER A 471 13.71 1.43 26.32
N PHE A 472 13.01 1.38 27.46
CA PHE A 472 12.97 2.54 28.36
C PHE A 472 14.36 2.91 28.88
N SER A 473 15.20 1.91 29.16
CA SER A 473 16.57 2.13 29.60
C SER A 473 17.36 2.97 28.61
N ASP A 474 17.39 2.57 27.32
CA ASP A 474 18.16 3.29 26.32
C ASP A 474 17.51 4.61 25.91
N ALA A 475 16.18 4.67 25.88
CA ALA A 475 15.49 5.94 25.67
C ALA A 475 15.82 6.96 26.77
N LEU A 476 15.90 6.55 28.03
CA LEU A 476 16.29 7.42 29.15
C LEU A 476 17.77 7.82 29.09
N LYS A 477 18.67 6.92 28.69
CA LYS A 477 20.09 7.25 28.45
C LYS A 477 20.25 8.30 27.35
N ILE A 478 19.52 8.16 26.24
CA ILE A 478 19.53 9.14 25.15
C ILE A 478 19.02 10.49 25.65
N LEU A 479 17.92 10.52 26.39
CA LEU A 479 17.41 11.77 26.95
C LEU A 479 18.39 12.42 27.93
N ALA A 480 19.11 11.63 28.73
CA ALA A 480 20.17 12.13 29.60
C ALA A 480 21.34 12.70 28.76
N ASN A 481 21.70 12.06 27.65
CA ASN A 481 22.72 12.55 26.73
C ASN A 481 22.27 13.85 26.03
N PHE A 482 21.00 13.94 25.63
CA PHE A 482 20.41 15.17 25.09
C PHE A 482 20.52 16.32 26.08
N LYS A 483 20.23 16.10 27.37
CA LYS A 483 20.45 17.12 28.41
C LYS A 483 21.93 17.48 28.56
N ARG A 484 22.83 16.50 28.52
CA ARG A 484 24.29 16.70 28.66
C ARG A 484 24.89 17.52 27.52
N SER A 485 24.33 17.44 26.30
CA SER A 485 24.77 18.24 25.14
C SER A 485 24.69 19.77 25.37
N GLY A 486 23.87 20.19 26.34
CA GLY A 486 23.61 21.60 26.63
C GLY A 486 22.62 22.27 25.66
N ALA A 487 21.93 21.50 24.81
CA ALA A 487 20.90 22.05 23.95
C ALA A 487 19.73 22.63 24.77
N LYS A 488 19.13 23.71 24.25
CA LYS A 488 18.06 24.42 24.95
C LYS A 488 16.71 23.73 24.75
N TYR A 489 16.43 23.31 23.52
CA TYR A 489 15.13 22.77 23.12
C TYR A 489 15.24 21.31 22.69
N LEU A 490 14.19 20.53 22.99
CA LEU A 490 13.95 19.20 22.43
C LEU A 490 12.60 19.20 21.72
N LEU A 491 12.60 18.86 20.44
CA LEU A 491 11.41 18.59 19.64
C LEU A 491 11.36 17.08 19.34
N THR A 492 10.42 16.36 19.95
CA THR A 492 10.34 14.89 19.82
C THR A 492 8.91 14.38 19.71
N THR A 493 8.74 13.19 19.15
CA THR A 493 7.45 12.53 18.95
C THR A 493 6.78 12.17 20.28
N THR A 494 5.49 12.46 20.39
CA THR A 494 4.60 12.06 21.49
C THR A 494 3.22 11.67 20.95
N PHE A 495 2.52 10.82 21.69
CA PHE A 495 1.17 10.34 21.39
C PHE A 495 0.27 10.74 22.57
N THR A 496 -0.51 11.80 22.40
CA THR A 496 -1.18 12.48 23.52
C THR A 496 -2.30 11.67 24.16
N ASP A 497 -2.88 10.72 23.43
CA ASP A 497 -4.08 10.00 23.89
C ASP A 497 -3.74 8.72 24.66
N ARG A 498 -2.44 8.39 24.81
CA ARG A 498 -2.02 7.18 25.54
C ARG A 498 -2.06 7.42 27.04
N ALA A 499 -2.78 6.55 27.76
CA ALA A 499 -2.86 6.58 29.21
C ALA A 499 -1.58 6.08 29.89
N GLU A 500 -0.93 5.07 29.29
CA GLU A 500 0.27 4.40 29.81
C GLU A 500 1.25 4.10 28.67
N ASN A 501 2.54 3.94 29.02
CA ASN A 501 3.58 3.50 28.08
C ASN A 501 3.97 2.05 28.38
N GLU A 502 4.22 1.27 27.33
CA GLU A 502 4.72 -0.12 27.42
C GLU A 502 6.19 -0.19 26.97
N ASP A 503 7.03 -0.93 27.71
CA ASP A 503 8.39 -1.26 27.27
C ASP A 503 8.38 -2.57 26.47
N LEU A 504 8.78 -2.49 25.20
CA LEU A 504 8.86 -3.64 24.30
C LEU A 504 10.31 -4.04 23.96
N GLY A 505 11.32 -3.36 24.54
CA GLY A 505 12.73 -3.51 24.19
C GLY A 505 13.12 -2.79 22.89
N ASP A 506 14.40 -2.85 22.50
CA ASP A 506 14.87 -2.13 21.30
C ASP A 506 14.60 -2.88 19.99
N GLY A 507 14.40 -2.09 18.92
CA GLY A 507 14.06 -2.55 17.58
C GLY A 507 12.55 -2.77 17.36
N PHE A 508 11.72 -2.54 18.38
CA PHE A 508 10.25 -2.63 18.29
C PHE A 508 9.63 -1.25 18.30
N TRP A 509 8.77 -0.97 17.33
CA TRP A 509 8.02 0.29 17.30
C TRP A 509 6.84 0.25 18.28
N ARG A 510 6.65 1.33 19.05
CA ARG A 510 5.44 1.55 19.88
C ARG A 510 5.14 3.03 20.10
N PRO A 511 3.85 3.42 20.23
CA PRO A 511 3.48 4.78 20.57
C PRO A 511 3.89 5.09 22.01
N LEU A 512 4.43 6.29 22.25
CA LEU A 512 4.82 6.76 23.57
C LEU A 512 4.23 8.14 23.89
N ASN A 513 3.55 8.25 25.03
CA ASN A 513 3.19 9.53 25.61
C ASN A 513 4.31 10.05 26.51
N LYS A 514 4.97 11.15 26.12
CA LYS A 514 6.09 11.72 26.88
C LYS A 514 5.69 12.31 28.23
N GLN A 515 4.43 12.64 28.43
CA GLN A 515 3.91 13.16 29.70
C GLN A 515 3.54 12.05 30.69
N ARG A 516 3.62 10.77 30.28
CA ARG A 516 3.35 9.61 31.14
C ARG A 516 4.65 8.94 31.60
N PRO A 517 4.62 8.14 32.68
CA PRO A 517 5.75 7.31 33.08
C PRO A 517 6.26 6.43 31.93
N PRO A 518 7.57 6.18 31.82
CA PRO A 518 8.64 6.61 32.73
C PRO A 518 9.19 8.02 32.42
N PHE A 519 8.75 8.68 31.35
CA PHE A 519 9.34 9.93 30.87
C PHE A 519 8.91 11.14 31.71
N ASN A 520 7.62 11.23 32.08
CA ASN A 520 7.07 12.26 32.95
C ASN A 520 7.44 13.71 32.55
N PHE A 521 7.46 14.00 31.25
CA PHE A 521 7.72 15.36 30.76
C PHE A 521 6.60 16.31 31.22
N PRO A 522 6.89 17.60 31.44
CA PRO A 522 5.86 18.60 31.67
C PRO A 522 5.03 18.83 30.39
N GLU A 523 4.02 19.70 30.46
CA GLU A 523 3.28 20.13 29.28
C GLU A 523 4.24 20.72 28.21
N PRO A 524 4.06 20.37 26.93
CA PRO A 524 4.87 20.93 25.85
C PRO A 524 4.58 22.42 25.66
N ILE A 525 5.63 23.18 25.33
CA ILE A 525 5.54 24.61 24.99
C ILE A 525 4.77 24.81 23.68
N CYS A 526 4.92 23.84 22.77
CA CYS A 526 4.27 23.82 21.47
C CYS A 526 4.03 22.37 21.07
N LEU A 527 2.88 22.10 20.47
CA LEU A 527 2.52 20.80 19.95
C LEU A 527 2.14 20.94 18.47
N ILE A 528 2.76 20.14 17.61
CA ILE A 528 2.45 20.06 16.19
C ILE A 528 1.84 18.67 15.95
N ASN A 529 0.53 18.60 15.73
CA ASN A 529 -0.11 17.35 15.32
C ASN A 529 0.34 17.02 13.89
N GLU A 530 0.87 15.82 13.67
CA GLU A 530 1.46 15.45 12.38
C GLU A 530 0.40 15.12 11.31
N GLY A 531 -0.87 14.95 11.72
CA GLY A 531 -1.95 14.46 10.86
C GLY A 531 -1.66 13.04 10.36
N CYS A 532 -1.07 12.21 11.22
CA CYS A 532 -0.62 10.86 10.87
C CYS A 532 -1.78 10.02 10.31
N THR A 533 -1.60 9.58 9.06
CA THR A 533 -2.56 8.70 8.37
C THR A 533 -2.13 7.23 8.39
N GLU A 534 -0.97 6.93 9.00
CA GLU A 534 -0.46 5.58 9.17
C GLU A 534 -1.48 4.67 9.88
N CYS A 535 -1.54 3.40 9.47
CA CYS A 535 -2.43 2.40 10.06
C CYS A 535 -3.91 2.81 10.14
N ASP A 536 -4.51 3.35 9.06
CA ASP A 536 -5.91 3.77 9.01
C ASP A 536 -6.29 4.83 10.07
N ASN A 537 -5.42 5.84 10.26
CA ASN A 537 -5.59 6.89 11.27
C ASN A 537 -5.62 6.34 12.72
N LEU A 538 -4.90 5.26 13.00
CA LEU A 538 -4.80 4.71 14.37
C LEU A 538 -4.03 5.63 15.33
N TYR A 539 -3.20 6.51 14.77
CA TYR A 539 -2.29 7.39 15.51
C TYR A 539 -2.57 8.87 15.22
N VAL A 540 -3.86 9.26 15.16
CA VAL A 540 -4.27 10.68 15.00
C VAL A 540 -3.72 11.61 16.08
N ASP A 541 -3.30 11.05 17.21
CA ASP A 541 -2.68 11.74 18.34
C ASP A 541 -1.16 11.93 18.19
N LYS A 542 -0.54 11.35 17.15
CA LYS A 542 0.91 11.48 16.88
C LYS A 542 1.24 12.94 16.59
N SER A 543 2.11 13.48 17.45
CA SER A 543 2.47 14.89 17.45
C SER A 543 3.96 15.07 17.73
N LEU A 544 4.55 16.17 17.27
CA LEU A 544 5.83 16.66 17.76
C LEU A 544 5.59 17.64 18.90
N GLY A 545 6.09 17.32 20.09
CA GLY A 545 6.10 18.24 21.23
C GLY A 545 7.44 18.94 21.36
N LEU A 546 7.40 20.24 21.63
CA LEU A 546 8.57 21.07 21.94
C LEU A 546 8.66 21.29 23.44
N TRP A 547 9.81 20.96 24.04
CA TRP A 547 10.11 21.18 25.44
C TRP A 547 11.41 21.95 25.62
N LEU A 548 11.54 22.63 26.76
CA LEU A 548 12.83 23.06 27.26
C LEU A 548 13.50 21.86 27.91
N LEU A 549 14.72 21.52 27.47
CA LEU A 549 15.44 20.36 27.99
C LEU A 549 15.69 20.45 29.50
N GLN A 550 15.88 21.67 30.00
CA GLN A 550 16.10 21.91 31.43
C GLN A 550 14.89 21.50 32.29
N ASP A 551 13.66 21.60 31.77
CA ASP A 551 12.42 21.36 32.51
C ASP A 551 12.04 19.86 32.57
N ILE A 552 12.70 19.02 31.77
CA ILE A 552 12.48 17.57 31.74
C ILE A 552 13.19 16.92 32.93
N ASN A 553 12.45 16.38 33.89
CA ASN A 553 13.02 15.63 35.02
C ASN A 553 13.07 14.14 34.67
N LEU A 554 14.26 13.62 34.43
CA LEU A 554 14.47 12.19 34.16
C LEU A 554 14.56 11.43 35.50
N PRO A 555 13.98 10.21 35.58
CA PRO A 555 14.01 9.36 36.77
C PRO A 555 15.40 8.86 37.13
#